data_AF-A0A0B1SGT1-F1
#
_entry.id   AF-A0A0B1SGT1-F1
#
_cell.length_a   1.000
_cell.length_b   1.000
_cell.length_c   1.000
_cell.angle_alpha   90.00
_cell.angle_beta   90.00
_cell.angle_gamma   90.00
#
_symmetry.space_group_name_H-M   'P 1'
#
loop_
_entity.id
_entity.type
_entity.pdbx_description
1 polymer ?
#
loop_
_entity_poly.entity_id
_entity_poly.type
_entity_poly.pdbx_seq_one_letter_code
_entity_poly.pdbx_strand_id
1 'polypeptide(L)'
;MAALLMAVGFSVDFTSHIAYHFYKSKQQVPALRVEEALTCIGWPLIQVGLSTVVAVLPPLMKPSYMVIVFLKTILVVCSLGMFHGLVVMPALLTAVTRCREDCW
;
A
#
# COMPACT_ATOMS: atom_id res chain seq x y z
N MET A 1 -16.91 8.02 -8.18
CA MET A 1 -16.38 8.77 -7.02
C MET A 1 -15.82 7.85 -5.93
N ALA A 2 -16.58 6.88 -5.42
CA ALA A 2 -16.14 6.00 -4.32
C ALA A 2 -14.78 5.29 -4.56
N ALA A 3 -14.55 4.76 -5.76
CA ALA A 3 -13.27 4.10 -6.10
C ALA A 3 -12.04 5.04 -6.01
N LEU A 4 -12.24 6.33 -6.29
CA LEU A 4 -11.17 7.33 -6.23
C LEU A 4 -10.85 7.68 -4.77
N LEU A 5 -11.87 7.79 -3.92
CA LEU A 5 -11.69 7.96 -2.47
C LEU A 5 -10.97 6.75 -1.85
N MET A 6 -11.33 5.53 -2.24
CA MET A 6 -10.63 4.32 -1.80
C MET A 6 -9.17 4.30 -2.26
N ALA A 7 -8.87 4.73 -3.49
CA ALA A 7 -7.50 4.82 -4.00
C ALA A 7 -6.64 5.77 -3.15
N VAL A 8 -7.18 6.94 -2.81
CA VAL A 8 -6.50 7.92 -1.95
C VAL A 8 -6.28 7.36 -0.55
N GLY A 9 -7.30 6.71 0.03
CA GLY A 9 -7.19 6.06 1.34
C GLY A 9 -6.10 4.99 1.38
N PHE A 10 -6.12 4.03 0.45
CA PHE A 10 -5.09 2.99 0.37
C PHE A 10 -3.69 3.57 0.19
N SER A 11 -3.53 4.58 -0.67
CA SER A 11 -2.23 5.21 -0.89
C SER A 11 -1.68 5.85 0.39
N VAL A 12 -2.51 6.59 1.13
CA VAL A 12 -2.09 7.28 2.37
C VAL A 12 -1.85 6.29 3.51
N ASP A 13 -2.70 5.27 3.66
CA ASP A 13 -2.56 4.25 4.71
C ASP A 13 -1.25 3.48 4.53
N PHE A 14 -0.97 2.95 3.34
CA PHE A 14 0.27 2.21 3.10
C PHE A 14 1.51 3.07 3.34
N THR A 15 1.49 4.31 2.84
CA THR A 15 2.63 5.24 2.97
C THR A 15 2.89 5.61 4.43
N SER A 16 1.85 5.95 5.19
CA SER A 16 1.97 6.38 6.59
C SER A 16 2.44 5.25 7.51
N HIS A 17 1.94 4.03 7.31
CA HIS A 17 2.38 2.86 8.07
C HIS A 17 3.84 2.50 7.80
N ILE A 18 4.27 2.52 6.53
CA ILE A 18 5.68 2.27 6.15
C ILE A 18 6.59 3.35 6.73
N ALA A 19 6.24 4.63 6.56
CA ALA A 19 7.04 5.74 7.06
C ALA A 19 7.18 5.71 8.60
N TYR A 20 6.08 5.40 9.31
CA TYR A 20 6.10 5.29 10.76
C TYR A 20 7.02 4.16 11.26
N HIS A 21 6.91 2.97 10.67
CA HIS A 21 7.77 1.84 11.04
C HIS A 21 9.23 2.07 10.66
N PHE A 22 9.49 2.73 9.53
CA PHE A 22 10.83 3.14 9.14
C PHE A 22 11.45 4.12 10.14
N TYR A 23 10.69 5.13 10.59
CA TYR A 23 11.17 6.10 11.58
C TYR A 23 11.38 5.47 12.96
N LYS A 24 10.54 4.50 13.33
CA LYS A 24 10.66 3.78 14.61
C LYS A 24 11.83 2.79 14.62
N SER A 25 12.29 2.30 13.46
CA SER A 25 13.37 1.32 13.38
C SER A 25 14.70 1.89 13.88
N LYS A 26 15.36 1.13 14.76
CA LYS A 26 16.65 1.48 15.35
C LYS A 26 17.85 1.07 14.49
N GLN A 27 17.64 0.44 13.33
CA GLN A 27 18.73 0.00 12.44
C GLN A 27 19.54 1.20 11.96
N GLN A 28 20.85 1.04 11.74
CA GLN A 28 21.70 2.16 11.29
C GLN A 28 21.63 2.36 9.78
N VAL A 29 21.55 1.26 9.03
CA VAL A 29 21.53 1.26 7.56
C VAL A 29 20.10 1.48 7.06
N PRO A 30 19.86 2.45 6.16
CA PRO A 30 18.52 2.74 5.66
C PRO A 30 17.88 1.55 4.93
N ALA A 31 18.67 0.73 4.22
CA ALA A 31 18.18 -0.49 3.58
C ALA A 31 17.60 -1.49 4.60
N LEU A 32 18.31 -1.72 5.72
CA LEU A 32 17.86 -2.62 6.79
C LEU A 32 16.62 -2.09 7.51
N ARG A 33 16.50 -0.76 7.69
CA ARG A 33 15.29 -0.13 8.24
C ARG A 33 14.07 -0.39 7.37
N VAL A 34 14.21 -0.28 6.04
CA VAL A 34 13.12 -0.54 5.09
C VAL A 34 12.74 -2.02 5.07
N GLU A 35 13.73 -2.91 5.08
CA GLU A 35 13.50 -4.36 5.14
C GLU A 35 12.73 -4.77 6.41
N GLU A 36 13.16 -4.26 7.58
CA GLU A 36 12.49 -4.52 8.85
C GLU A 36 11.06 -3.98 8.84
N ALA A 37 10.84 -2.76 8.32
CA ALA A 37 9.51 -2.19 8.18
C ALA A 37 8.63 -3.08 7.28
N LEU A 38 9.08 -3.42 6.08
CA LEU A 38 8.33 -4.27 5.14
C LEU A 38 8.02 -5.65 5.71
N THR A 39 8.94 -6.24 6.47
CA THR A 39 8.74 -7.56 7.09
C THR A 39 7.69 -7.51 8.19
N CYS A 40 7.65 -6.43 8.98
CA CYS A 40 6.66 -6.28 10.04
C CYS A 40 5.25 -5.95 9.53
N ILE A 41 5.12 -5.05 8.55
CA ILE A 41 3.79 -4.57 8.10
C ILE A 41 3.33 -5.15 6.76
N GLY A 42 4.20 -5.79 5.98
CA GLY A 42 3.85 -6.33 4.66
C GLY A 42 2.70 -7.33 4.71
N TRP A 43 2.70 -8.25 5.68
CA TRP A 43 1.61 -9.22 5.85
C TRP A 43 0.26 -8.57 6.20
N PRO A 44 0.18 -7.68 7.22
CA PRO A 44 -1.02 -6.88 7.47
C PRO A 44 -1.56 -6.13 6.25
N LEU A 45 -0.68 -5.52 5.44
CA LEU A 45 -1.09 -4.75 4.26
C LEU A 45 -1.68 -5.63 3.15
N ILE A 46 -1.09 -6.81 2.93
CA ILE A 46 -1.64 -7.80 1.98
C ILE A 46 -3.01 -8.29 2.45
N GLN A 47 -3.16 -8.55 3.75
CA GLN A 47 -4.42 -8.98 4.34
C GLN A 47 -5.51 -7.90 4.19
N VAL A 48 -5.16 -6.61 4.33
CA VAL A 48 -6.05 -5.48 4.06
C VAL A 48 -6.51 -5.44 2.60
N GLY A 49 -5.60 -5.66 1.65
CA GLY A 49 -5.96 -5.73 0.23
C GLY A 49 -6.94 -6.88 -0.04
N LEU A 50 -6.63 -8.07 0.49
CA LEU A 50 -7.46 -9.26 0.31
C LEU A 50 -8.85 -9.10 0.96
N SER A 51 -8.94 -8.56 2.17
CA SER A 51 -10.20 -8.37 2.87
C SER A 51 -11.13 -7.41 2.13
N THR A 52 -10.56 -6.39 1.45
CA THR A 52 -11.31 -5.46 0.61
C THR A 52 -11.93 -6.19 -0.59
N VAL A 53 -11.19 -7.10 -1.22
CA VAL A 53 -11.73 -7.93 -2.32
C VAL A 53 -12.86 -8.82 -1.82
N VAL A 54 -12.71 -9.45 -0.65
CA VAL A 54 -13.75 -10.29 -0.04
C VAL A 54 -14.99 -9.46 0.32
N ALA A 55 -14.81 -8.25 0.85
CA ALA A 55 -15.89 -7.35 1.26
C ALA A 55 -16.80 -6.92 0.09
N VAL A 56 -16.27 -6.93 -1.14
CA VAL A 56 -17.02 -6.51 -2.34
C VAL A 56 -17.61 -7.68 -3.14
N LEU A 57 -17.53 -8.90 -2.60
CA LEU A 57 -18.16 -10.10 -3.19
C LEU A 57 -19.70 -10.13 -3.06
N PRO A 58 -20.34 -9.76 -1.93
CA PRO A 58 -21.80 -9.88 -1.78
C PRO A 58 -22.64 -9.18 -2.86
N PRO A 59 -22.25 -7.99 -3.39
CA PRO A 59 -22.93 -7.35 -4.52
C PRO A 59 -23.08 -8.24 -5.76
N LEU A 60 -22.20 -9.23 -5.96
CA LEU A 60 -22.24 -10.15 -7.12
C LEU A 60 -23.52 -10.99 -7.18
N MET A 61 -24.25 -11.11 -6.07
CA MET A 61 -25.55 -11.80 -6.02
C MET A 61 -26.61 -11.17 -6.93
N LYS A 62 -26.43 -9.91 -7.36
CA LYS A 62 -27.29 -9.26 -8.36
C LYS A 62 -26.44 -8.87 -9.57
N PRO A 63 -26.46 -9.67 -10.66
CA PRO A 63 -25.67 -9.39 -11.86
C PRO A 63 -26.23 -8.15 -12.56
N SER A 64 -25.65 -7.00 -12.23
CA SER A 64 -25.88 -5.72 -12.89
C SER A 64 -24.56 -5.25 -13.48
N TYR A 65 -24.62 -4.63 -14.66
CA TYR A 65 -23.46 -4.01 -15.30
C TYR A 65 -22.69 -3.10 -14.34
N MET A 66 -23.40 -2.33 -13.51
CA MET A 66 -22.78 -1.47 -12.50
C MET A 66 -21.95 -2.24 -11.47
N VAL A 67 -22.41 -3.41 -11.03
CA VAL A 67 -21.71 -4.22 -10.01
C VAL A 67 -20.42 -4.79 -10.58
N ILE A 68 -20.43 -5.26 -11.82
CA ILE A 68 -19.25 -5.84 -12.48
C ILE A 68 -18.19 -4.75 -12.69
N VAL A 69 -18.59 -3.57 -13.16
CA VAL A 69 -17.67 -2.43 -13.33
C VAL A 69 -17.11 -1.99 -11.98
N PHE A 70 -17.94 -1.97 -10.93
CA PHE A 70 -17.50 -1.62 -9.58
C PHE A 70 -16.45 -2.59 -9.04
N LEU A 71 -16.67 -3.91 -9.17
CA LEU A 71 -15.70 -4.93 -8.77
C LEU A 71 -14.37 -4.76 -9.53
N LYS A 72 -14.42 -4.64 -10.86
CA LYS A 72 -13.21 -4.44 -11.67
C LYS A 72 -12.43 -3.19 -11.24
N THR A 73 -13.15 -2.11 -10.94
CA THR A 73 -12.53 -0.85 -10.51
C THR A 73 -11.82 -1.01 -9.16
N ILE A 74 -12.45 -1.68 -8.18
CA ILE A 74 -11.84 -1.92 -6.86
C ILE A 74 -10.63 -2.84 -6.97
N LEU A 75 -10.69 -3.90 -7.76
CA LEU A 75 -9.54 -4.79 -7.99
C LEU A 75 -8.35 -4.01 -8.58
N VAL A 76 -8.60 -3.18 -9.60
CA VAL A 76 -7.55 -2.34 -10.20
C VAL A 76 -7.00 -1.34 -9.20
N VAL A 77 -7.85 -0.60 -8.50
CA VAL A 77 -7.42 0.39 -7.49
C VAL A 77 -6.63 -0.26 -6.35
N CYS A 78 -7.08 -1.41 -5.85
CA CYS A 78 -6.41 -2.11 -4.76
C CYS A 78 -5.04 -2.63 -5.20
N SER A 79 -4.95 -3.24 -6.39
CA SER A 79 -3.68 -3.71 -6.95
C SER A 79 -2.68 -2.57 -7.21
N LEU A 80 -3.12 -1.45 -7.78
CA LEU A 80 -2.27 -0.28 -8.02
C LEU A 80 -1.87 0.41 -6.70
N GLY A 81 -2.79 0.53 -5.75
CA GLY A 81 -2.50 1.07 -4.42
C GLY A 81 -1.48 0.23 -3.66
N MET A 82 -1.63 -1.09 -3.69
CA MET A 82 -0.66 -2.02 -3.10
C MET A 82 0.70 -1.94 -3.80
N PHE A 83 0.74 -1.93 -5.13
CA PHE A 83 2.00 -1.78 -5.86
C PHE A 83 2.70 -0.46 -5.54
N HIS A 84 1.97 0.65 -5.53
CA HIS A 84 2.52 1.96 -5.17
C HIS A 84 3.01 1.99 -3.71
N GLY A 85 2.21 1.48 -2.77
CA GLY A 85 2.55 1.44 -1.36
C GLY A 85 3.75 0.55 -1.05
N LEU A 86 3.79 -0.67 -1.57
CA LEU A 86 4.81 -1.68 -1.24
C LEU A 86 6.09 -1.58 -2.09
N VAL A 87 6.06 -0.98 -3.28
CA VAL A 87 7.23 -0.92 -4.17
C VAL A 87 7.75 0.51 -4.32
N VAL A 88 6.88 1.45 -4.69
CA VAL A 88 7.29 2.83 -5.00
C VAL A 88 7.74 3.55 -3.73
N MET A 89 7.01 3.42 -2.63
CA MET A 89 7.35 4.11 -1.39
C MET A 89 8.68 3.67 -0.75
N PRO A 90 8.97 2.36 -0.57
CA PRO A 90 10.28 1.95 -0.05
C PRO A 90 11.43 2.34 -0.98
N ALA A 91 11.24 2.26 -2.30
CA ALA A 91 12.25 2.72 -3.26
C ALA A 91 12.54 4.23 -3.11
N LEU A 92 11.49 5.05 -2.95
CA LEU A 92 11.64 6.49 -2.71
C LEU A 92 12.37 6.77 -1.39
N LEU A 93 12.01 6.05 -0.31
CA LEU A 93 12.66 6.20 1.00
C LEU A 93 14.16 5.86 0.92
N THR A 94 14.52 4.78 0.24
CA THR A 94 15.93 4.40 0.04
C THR A 94 16.67 5.42 -0.82
N ALA A 95 16.05 5.96 -1.87
CA ALA A 95 16.67 6.98 -2.72
C ALA A 95 16.93 8.29 -1.96
N VAL A 96 15.96 8.77 -1.19
CA VAL A 96 16.08 10.01 -0.39
C VAL A 96 17.11 9.86 0.72
N THR A 97 17.15 8.71 1.39
CA THR A 97 18.11 8.47 2.48
C THR A 97 19.54 8.33 1.97
N ARG A 98 19.74 7.66 0.83
CA ARG A 98 21.06 7.55 0.19
C ARG A 98 21.60 8.91 -0.25
N CYS A 99 20.75 9.75 -0.87
CA CYS A 99 21.13 11.12 -1.24
C CYS A 99 21.53 11.98 -0.02
N ARG A 100 21.02 11.68 1.18
CA ARG A 100 21.42 12.39 2.41
C ARG A 100 22.80 11.97 2.91
N GLU A 101 23.20 10.72 2.71
CA GLU A 101 24.53 10.22 3.08
C GLU A 101 25.61 10.73 2.12
N ASP A 102 25.31 10.96 0.84
CA ASP A 102 26.26 11.47 -0.16
C ASP A 102 26.55 12.99 -0.05
N CYS A 103 25.75 13.73 0.74
CA CYS A 103 25.79 15.19 0.84
C CYS A 103 26.46 15.70 2.14
N TRP A 104 27.00 14.80 2.95
CA TRP A 104 27.76 15.07 4.18
C TRP A 104 29.10 14.33 4.16
#